data_AF-A0AAD9N0I2-F1
#
_entry.id   AF-A0AAD9N0I2-F1
#
_cell.length_a   1.000
_cell.length_b   1.000
_cell.length_c   1.000
_cell.angle_alpha   90.00
_cell.angle_beta   90.00
_cell.angle_gamma   90.00
#
_symmetry.space_group_name_H-M   'P 1'
#
loop_
_entity.id
_entity.type
_entity.pdbx_description
1 polymer ?
#
loop_
_entity_poly.entity_id
_entity_poly.type
_entity_poly.pdbx_seq_one_letter_code
_entity_poly.pdbx_strand_id
1 'polypeptide(L)'
;DLATFSERVETLQKELDESNVYSRDCTIGDAWLTIDNFVTRLDILENEAQDLIELQELLEASVVNFAILPACRDELNNLKQVWETVRIIDDQQIEWKRHRWQKMNTKYLREETNKQLDIIKALPEDVFTWDVYMGLHESITTIQECLPLIDDLSNPAMRTRHWKQLVRVTGGAVQVDNDTLKRMTLGELLSLGLQKHVDDVRAIVQRAVKDLIIEKSLKTYEEVWLSKIFELREHVRNKMLAATEKTMTGETVGDAQSETSESASHQQGTAASRSQNRTTSRVSNQSSQSRTRRTSVSSLPQSLVLIGEVCIPI
;
A
#
# COMPACT_ATOMS: atom_id res chain seq x y z
N ASP A 1 24.84 41.56 45.05
CA ASP A 1 23.85 42.62 44.79
C ASP A 1 22.65 41.96 44.13
N LEU A 2 21.47 42.05 44.75
CA LEU A 2 20.32 41.21 44.39
C LEU A 2 19.76 41.54 43.00
N ALA A 3 19.87 42.81 42.58
CA ALA A 3 19.47 43.27 41.26
C ALA A 3 20.31 42.62 40.15
N THR A 4 21.63 42.56 40.34
CA THR A 4 22.54 41.92 39.36
C THR A 4 22.33 40.42 39.25
N PHE A 5 21.85 39.77 40.32
CA PHE A 5 21.51 38.36 40.30
C PHE A 5 20.21 38.12 39.54
N SER A 6 19.16 38.92 39.80
CA SER A 6 17.88 38.85 39.05
C SER A 6 18.09 39.04 37.55
N GLU A 7 18.92 40.01 37.15
CA GLU A 7 19.23 40.28 35.74
C GLU A 7 19.92 39.08 35.05
N ARG A 8 20.80 38.36 35.76
CA ARG A 8 21.44 37.14 35.22
C ARG A 8 20.46 35.99 35.04
N VAL A 9 19.51 35.82 35.96
CA VAL A 9 18.47 34.80 35.89
C VAL A 9 17.54 35.09 34.71
N GLU A 10 17.10 36.34 34.55
CA GLU A 10 16.27 36.75 33.40
C GLU A 10 16.99 36.61 32.07
N THR A 11 18.30 36.90 32.04
CA THR A 11 19.12 36.72 30.82
C THR A 11 19.22 35.23 30.46
N LEU A 12 19.42 34.35 31.43
CA LEU A 12 19.46 32.90 31.20
C LEU A 12 18.11 32.37 30.70
N GLN A 13 17.00 32.83 31.28
CA GLN A 13 15.66 32.46 30.83
C GLN A 13 15.43 32.89 29.38
N LYS A 14 15.82 34.12 29.03
CA LYS A 14 15.69 34.61 27.65
C LYS A 14 16.58 33.83 26.66
N GLU A 15 17.81 33.50 27.06
CA GLU A 15 18.72 32.66 26.27
C GLU A 15 18.17 31.23 26.11
N LEU A 16 17.44 30.73 27.10
CA LEU A 16 16.76 29.43 27.04
C LEU A 16 15.59 29.51 26.05
N ASP A 17 14.68 30.47 26.19
CA ASP A 17 13.52 30.69 25.31
C ASP A 17 13.90 30.88 23.83
N GLU A 18 15.00 31.61 23.58
CA GLU A 18 15.52 31.87 22.23
C GLU A 18 16.36 30.70 21.67
N SER A 19 16.57 29.64 22.46
CA SER A 19 17.45 28.55 22.08
C SER A 19 16.85 27.67 20.99
N ASN A 20 17.71 27.21 20.08
CA ASN A 20 17.33 26.28 19.01
C ASN A 20 16.97 24.88 19.52
N VAL A 21 17.04 24.62 20.84
CA VAL A 21 16.76 23.31 21.44
C VAL A 21 15.26 22.94 21.32
N TYR A 22 14.40 23.93 21.05
CA TYR A 22 12.98 23.71 20.73
C TYR A 22 12.72 23.43 19.24
N SER A 23 13.72 23.60 18.37
CA SER A 23 13.60 23.43 16.92
C SER A 23 13.90 22.01 16.47
N ARG A 24 13.13 21.52 15.50
CA ARG A 24 13.29 20.20 14.87
C ARG A 24 14.67 19.99 14.21
N ASP A 25 15.32 21.07 13.78
CA ASP A 25 16.59 21.00 13.05
C ASP A 25 17.81 20.84 13.95
N CYS A 26 17.64 20.88 15.28
CA CYS A 26 18.75 20.66 16.20
C CYS A 26 19.19 19.19 16.16
N THR A 27 20.50 18.95 16.01
CA THR A 27 21.01 17.58 16.08
C THR A 27 20.95 17.09 17.54
N ILE A 28 20.67 15.80 17.73
CA ILE A 28 20.58 15.20 19.08
C ILE A 28 21.83 15.53 19.90
N GLY A 29 23.02 15.49 19.28
CA GLY A 29 24.29 15.82 19.95
C GLY A 29 24.40 17.27 20.39
N ASP A 30 24.02 18.21 19.53
CA ASP A 30 24.06 19.64 19.85
C ASP A 30 23.00 20.02 20.90
N ALA A 31 21.83 19.39 20.84
CA ALA A 31 20.77 19.55 21.84
C ALA A 31 21.26 19.15 23.24
N TRP A 32 21.87 17.97 23.38
CA TRP A 32 22.41 17.52 24.67
C TRP A 32 23.52 18.43 25.20
N LEU A 33 24.44 18.88 24.34
CA LEU A 33 25.50 19.81 24.73
C LEU A 33 24.93 21.14 25.25
N THR A 34 23.92 21.66 24.55
CA THR A 34 23.27 22.92 24.90
C THR A 34 22.52 22.78 26.23
N ILE A 35 21.78 21.69 26.41
CA ILE A 35 21.08 21.37 27.66
C ILE A 35 22.07 21.24 28.83
N ASP A 36 23.19 20.54 28.64
CA ASP A 36 24.19 20.35 29.69
C ASP A 36 24.86 21.67 30.11
N ASN A 37 25.12 22.55 29.14
CA ASN A 37 25.61 23.90 29.40
C ASN A 37 24.62 24.70 30.24
N PHE A 38 23.34 24.73 29.84
CA PHE A 38 22.29 25.43 30.58
C PHE A 38 22.07 24.84 31.98
N VAL A 39 22.13 23.52 32.13
CA VAL A 39 22.04 22.85 33.44
C VAL A 39 23.19 23.25 34.35
N THR A 40 24.43 23.23 33.84
CA THR A 40 25.60 23.62 34.63
C THR A 40 25.51 25.08 35.07
N ARG A 41 25.05 25.96 34.18
CA ARG A 41 24.87 27.38 34.48
C ARG A 41 23.71 27.63 35.46
N LEU A 42 22.63 26.85 35.36
CA LEU A 42 21.51 26.88 36.30
C LEU A 42 21.94 26.39 37.69
N ASP A 43 22.72 25.30 37.77
CA ASP A 43 23.21 24.77 39.05
C ASP A 43 24.09 25.83 39.78
N ILE A 44 24.90 26.61 39.05
CA ILE A 44 25.67 27.72 39.64
C ILE A 44 24.73 28.79 40.23
N LEU A 45 23.71 29.19 39.48
CA LEU A 45 22.74 30.20 39.94
C LEU A 45 21.86 29.69 41.09
N GLU A 46 21.49 28.41 41.11
CA GLU A 46 20.76 27.79 42.23
C GLU A 46 21.59 27.78 43.51
N ASN A 47 22.89 27.45 43.42
CA ASN A 47 23.80 27.53 44.57
C ASN A 47 23.97 28.97 45.07
N GLU A 48 24.16 29.94 44.16
CA GLU A 48 24.22 31.36 44.53
C GLU A 48 22.90 31.86 45.15
N ALA A 49 21.74 31.40 44.66
CA ALA A 49 20.44 31.72 45.23
C ALA A 49 20.29 31.15 46.65
N GLN A 50 20.74 29.91 46.87
CA GLN A 50 20.70 29.27 48.18
C GLN A 50 21.56 30.04 49.20
N ASP A 51 22.79 30.42 48.83
CA ASP A 51 23.66 31.25 49.67
C ASP A 51 22.98 32.59 50.01
N LEU A 52 22.31 33.22 49.03
CA LEU A 52 21.57 34.48 49.23
C LEU A 52 20.36 34.32 50.15
N ILE A 53 19.65 33.19 50.08
CA ILE A 53 18.52 32.88 50.97
C ILE A 53 19.02 32.71 52.40
N GLU A 54 20.09 31.95 52.61
CA GLU A 54 20.69 31.74 53.94
C GLU A 54 21.18 33.07 54.55
N LEU A 55 21.78 33.95 53.74
CA LEU A 55 22.16 35.29 54.16
C LEU A 55 20.96 36.17 54.51
N GLN A 56 19.88 36.10 53.72
CA GLN A 56 18.64 36.86 54.01
C GLN A 56 17.98 36.39 55.31
N GLU A 57 17.96 35.09 55.57
CA GLU A 57 17.44 34.51 56.82
C GLU A 57 18.27 34.94 58.03
N LEU A 58 19.60 34.90 57.92
CA LEU A 58 20.52 35.37 58.97
C LEU A 58 20.35 36.86 59.28
N LEU A 59 20.01 37.67 58.29
CA LEU A 59 19.87 39.11 58.38
C LEU A 59 18.44 39.57 58.70
N GLU A 60 17.49 38.65 58.89
CA GLU A 60 16.05 38.93 59.05
C GLU A 60 15.49 39.85 57.94
N ALA A 61 16.09 39.81 56.74
CA ALA A 61 15.66 40.59 55.60
C ALA A 61 14.47 39.92 54.89
N SER A 62 13.70 40.68 54.10
CA SER A 62 12.59 40.12 53.32
C SER A 62 13.10 39.06 52.34
N VAL A 63 12.60 37.83 52.45
CA VAL A 63 12.95 36.72 51.56
C VAL A 63 12.46 37.03 50.14
N VAL A 64 13.38 37.16 49.19
CA VAL A 64 13.02 37.29 47.77
C VAL A 64 12.79 35.91 47.19
N ASN A 65 11.61 35.71 46.61
CA ASN A 65 11.22 34.42 46.06
C ASN A 65 11.76 34.27 44.62
N PHE A 66 12.75 33.39 44.44
CA PHE A 66 13.32 33.05 43.14
C PHE A 66 12.52 31.96 42.42
N ALA A 67 11.20 32.15 42.26
CA ALA A 67 10.31 31.17 41.62
C ALA A 67 10.69 30.85 40.15
N ILE A 68 11.50 31.70 39.52
CA ILE A 68 11.99 31.52 38.14
C ILE A 68 13.01 30.37 38.06
N LEU A 69 13.83 30.15 39.08
CA LEU A 69 14.85 29.09 39.06
C LEU A 69 14.24 27.68 39.02
N PRO A 70 13.28 27.32 39.90
CA PRO A 70 12.56 26.06 39.80
C PRO A 70 11.81 25.89 38.47
N ALA A 71 11.22 26.97 37.93
CA ALA A 71 10.53 26.91 36.64
C ALA A 71 11.49 26.57 35.48
N CYS A 72 12.64 27.25 35.41
CA CYS A 72 13.69 26.92 34.45
C CYS A 72 14.24 25.50 34.66
N ARG A 73 14.31 25.02 35.90
CA ARG A 73 14.75 23.66 36.22
C ARG A 73 13.77 22.61 35.68
N ASP A 74 12.49 22.82 35.90
CA ASP A 74 11.42 21.95 35.41
C ASP A 74 11.39 21.95 33.88
N GLU A 75 11.56 23.11 33.25
CA GLU A 75 11.63 23.23 31.79
C GLU A 75 12.84 22.49 31.21
N LEU A 76 14.04 22.65 31.78
CA LEU A 76 15.23 21.90 31.35
C LEU A 76 15.07 20.39 31.58
N ASN A 77 14.40 19.97 32.65
CA ASN A 77 14.11 18.56 32.89
C ASN A 77 13.13 18.00 31.86
N ASN A 78 12.09 18.76 31.51
CA ASN A 78 11.17 18.42 30.43
C ASN A 78 11.93 18.31 29.10
N LEU A 79 12.83 19.25 28.81
CA LEU A 79 13.67 19.25 27.61
C LEU A 79 14.55 17.99 27.53
N LYS A 80 15.18 17.59 28.64
CA LYS A 80 15.93 16.32 28.74
C LYS A 80 15.06 15.10 28.42
N GLN A 81 13.86 15.03 29.00
CA GLN A 81 12.94 13.91 28.78
C GLN A 81 12.48 13.83 27.32
N VAL A 82 12.23 14.98 26.69
CA VAL A 82 11.82 15.07 25.28
C VAL A 82 12.94 14.59 24.37
N TRP A 83 14.15 15.09 24.55
CA TRP A 83 15.29 14.70 23.72
C TRP A 83 15.70 13.24 23.91
N GLU A 84 15.56 12.68 25.11
CA GLU A 84 15.73 11.23 25.33
C GLU A 84 14.64 10.42 24.60
N THR A 85 13.39 10.88 24.66
CA THR A 85 12.27 10.25 23.94
C THR A 85 12.48 10.31 22.42
N VAL A 86 12.90 11.46 21.89
CA VAL A 86 13.26 11.65 20.47
C VAL A 86 14.34 10.65 20.07
N ARG A 87 15.41 10.53 20.86
CA ARG A 87 16.50 9.59 20.60
C ARG A 87 16.02 8.14 20.52
N ILE A 88 15.26 7.70 21.53
CA ILE A 88 14.74 6.32 21.58
C ILE A 88 13.88 6.03 20.34
N ILE A 89 13.00 6.96 19.99
CA ILE A 89 12.09 6.81 18.85
C ILE A 89 12.85 6.84 17.53
N ASP A 90 13.80 7.75 17.36
CA ASP A 90 14.61 7.84 16.13
C ASP A 90 15.47 6.59 15.95
N ASP A 91 16.10 6.07 17.01
CA ASP A 91 16.86 4.82 16.97
C ASP A 91 15.99 3.63 16.54
N GLN A 92 14.78 3.51 17.10
CA GLN A 92 13.80 2.49 16.70
C GLN A 92 13.37 2.66 15.23
N GLN A 93 13.08 3.89 14.81
CA GLN A 93 12.70 4.18 13.43
C GLN A 93 13.83 3.90 12.46
N ILE A 94 15.08 4.22 12.80
CA ILE A 94 16.28 3.91 12.02
C ILE A 94 16.42 2.39 11.88
N GLU A 95 16.24 1.64 12.98
CA GLU A 95 16.28 0.19 12.94
C GLU A 95 15.21 -0.35 11.98
N TRP A 96 13.95 0.08 12.10
CA TRP A 96 12.89 -0.35 11.19
C TRP A 96 13.17 0.03 9.74
N LYS A 97 13.68 1.23 9.49
CA LYS A 97 14.04 1.73 8.15
C LYS A 97 15.13 0.90 7.49
N ARG A 98 16.04 0.27 8.27
CA ARG A 98 17.09 -0.64 7.76
C ARG A 98 16.56 -2.01 7.34
N HIS A 99 15.43 -2.44 7.90
CA HIS A 99 14.86 -3.75 7.58
C HIS A 99 14.23 -3.78 6.18
N ARG A 100 14.20 -4.98 5.59
CA ARG A 100 13.54 -5.20 4.30
C ARG A 100 12.03 -5.16 4.48
N TRP A 101 11.36 -4.33 3.68
CA TRP A 101 9.92 -4.11 3.82
C TRP A 101 9.09 -5.39 3.61
N GLN A 102 9.53 -6.31 2.73
CA GLN A 102 8.77 -7.53 2.39
C GLN A 102 8.66 -8.56 3.53
N LYS A 103 9.62 -8.60 4.44
CA LYS A 103 9.62 -9.54 5.58
C LYS A 103 9.05 -8.92 6.85
N MET A 104 8.62 -7.68 6.76
CA MET A 104 8.25 -6.90 7.93
C MET A 104 6.81 -7.17 8.33
N ASN A 105 6.57 -7.27 9.62
CA ASN A 105 5.24 -7.44 10.16
C ASN A 105 4.58 -6.06 10.35
N THR A 106 3.70 -5.70 9.42
CA THR A 106 2.94 -4.44 9.43
C THR A 106 2.05 -4.27 10.66
N LYS A 107 1.58 -5.36 11.27
CA LYS A 107 0.79 -5.32 12.52
C LYS A 107 1.67 -4.98 13.72
N TYR A 108 2.83 -5.63 13.83
CA TYR A 108 3.79 -5.36 14.89
C TYR A 108 4.25 -3.89 14.83
N LEU A 109 4.63 -3.40 13.64
CA LEU A 109 5.00 -1.98 13.51
C LEU A 109 3.86 -1.04 13.90
N ARG A 110 2.60 -1.39 13.61
CA ARG A 110 1.46 -0.56 14.02
C ARG A 110 1.33 -0.50 15.54
N GLU A 111 1.48 -1.63 16.22
CA GLU A 111 1.47 -1.69 17.67
C GLU A 111 2.62 -0.88 18.28
N GLU A 112 3.84 -1.02 17.75
CA GLU A 112 4.98 -0.24 18.22
C GLU A 112 4.83 1.25 17.95
N THR A 113 4.33 1.63 16.77
CA THR A 113 4.10 3.05 16.45
C THR A 113 2.98 3.65 17.33
N ASN A 114 1.99 2.86 17.74
CA ASN A 114 1.00 3.28 18.74
C ASN A 114 1.64 3.49 20.12
N LYS A 115 2.53 2.59 20.55
CA LYS A 115 3.28 2.77 21.81
C LYS A 115 4.14 4.03 21.77
N GLN A 116 4.81 4.31 20.65
CA GLN A 116 5.56 5.56 20.47
C GLN A 116 4.65 6.79 20.64
N LEU A 117 3.45 6.75 20.08
CA LEU A 117 2.47 7.82 20.24
C LEU A 117 1.98 7.96 21.69
N ASP A 118 1.79 6.86 22.40
CA ASP A 118 1.40 6.87 23.82
C ASP A 118 2.51 7.44 24.71
N ILE A 119 3.78 7.09 24.43
CA ILE A 119 4.95 7.65 25.13
C ILE A 119 5.00 9.17 24.94
N ILE A 120 4.78 9.65 23.72
CA ILE A 120 4.79 11.08 23.41
C ILE A 120 3.63 11.80 24.07
N LYS A 121 2.44 11.20 24.13
CA LYS A 121 1.28 11.76 24.83
C LYS A 121 1.42 11.77 26.34
N ALA A 122 2.29 10.92 26.90
CA ALA A 122 2.58 10.89 28.32
C ALA A 122 3.55 12.01 28.76
N LEU A 123 4.17 12.74 27.81
CA LEU A 123 4.99 13.91 28.11
C LEU A 123 4.11 15.07 28.64
N PRO A 124 4.68 16.00 29.42
CA PRO A 124 3.95 17.17 29.93
C PRO A 124 3.36 18.03 28.82
N GLU A 125 2.19 18.64 29.05
CA GLU A 125 1.49 19.46 28.05
C GLU A 125 2.32 20.66 27.55
N ASP A 126 3.19 21.20 28.40
CA ASP A 126 4.08 22.33 28.07
C ASP A 126 4.98 22.03 26.85
N VAL A 127 5.36 20.76 26.71
CA VAL A 127 6.21 20.25 25.61
C VAL A 127 5.47 20.25 24.27
N PHE A 128 4.14 20.15 24.27
CA PHE A 128 3.36 19.95 23.03
C PHE A 128 3.43 21.15 22.09
N THR A 129 3.80 22.31 22.61
CA THR A 129 3.99 23.54 21.84
C THR A 129 5.31 23.57 21.08
N TRP A 130 6.27 22.71 21.43
CA TRP A 130 7.60 22.71 20.87
C TRP A 130 7.64 22.07 19.48
N ASP A 131 8.43 22.64 18.57
CA ASP A 131 8.54 22.16 17.19
C ASP A 131 9.17 20.75 17.12
N VAL A 132 10.08 20.42 18.05
CA VAL A 132 10.62 19.06 18.21
C VAL A 132 9.50 18.04 18.46
N TYR A 133 8.53 18.36 19.32
CA TYR A 133 7.39 17.48 19.60
C TYR A 133 6.51 17.31 18.36
N MET A 134 6.16 18.42 17.71
CA MET A 134 5.31 18.42 16.53
C MET A 134 5.94 17.63 15.38
N GLY A 135 7.25 17.80 15.15
CA GLY A 135 8.00 17.06 14.14
C GLY A 135 8.09 15.57 14.45
N LEU A 136 8.26 15.18 15.71
CA LEU A 136 8.28 13.79 16.13
C LEU A 136 6.89 13.13 15.96
N HIS A 137 5.84 13.83 16.39
CA HIS A 137 4.45 13.39 16.22
C HIS A 137 4.11 13.22 14.73
N GLU A 138 4.48 14.18 13.88
CA GLU A 138 4.29 14.10 12.43
C GLU A 138 5.04 12.90 11.83
N SER A 139 6.29 12.66 12.23
CA SER A 139 7.09 11.53 11.76
C SER A 139 6.41 10.18 12.06
N ILE A 140 5.94 10.01 13.29
CA ILE A 140 5.23 8.80 13.74
C ILE A 140 3.92 8.63 12.97
N THR A 141 3.13 9.69 12.86
CA THR A 141 1.84 9.66 12.16
C THR A 141 2.03 9.32 10.68
N THR A 142 3.06 9.89 10.04
CA THR A 142 3.43 9.58 8.66
C THR A 142 3.77 8.09 8.48
N ILE A 143 4.52 7.50 9.41
CA ILE A 143 4.81 6.06 9.39
C ILE A 143 3.51 5.27 9.55
N GLN A 144 2.64 5.62 10.51
CA GLN A 144 1.36 4.92 10.72
C GLN A 144 0.45 4.93 9.49
N GLU A 145 0.36 6.06 8.79
CA GLU A 145 -0.41 6.22 7.55
C GLU A 145 0.15 5.40 6.39
N CYS A 146 1.47 5.20 6.35
CA CYS A 146 2.11 4.36 5.35
C CYS A 146 1.92 2.86 5.61
N LEU A 147 1.73 2.41 6.86
CA LEU A 147 1.64 0.98 7.20
C LEU A 147 0.50 0.23 6.46
N PRO A 148 -0.75 0.72 6.37
CA PRO A 148 -1.79 0.09 5.56
C PRO A 148 -1.40 0.01 4.07
N LEU A 149 -0.75 1.03 3.52
CA LEU A 149 -0.32 1.06 2.12
C LEU A 149 0.75 0.00 1.85
N ILE A 150 1.67 -0.19 2.80
CA ILE A 150 2.70 -1.23 2.71
C ILE A 150 2.05 -2.62 2.70
N ASP A 151 0.99 -2.83 3.50
CA ASP A 151 0.23 -4.07 3.52
C ASP A 151 -0.47 -4.33 2.16
N ASP A 152 -1.13 -3.29 1.62
CA ASP A 152 -1.75 -3.33 0.29
C ASP A 152 -0.71 -3.64 -0.82
N LEU A 153 0.49 -3.06 -0.73
CA LEU A 153 1.60 -3.28 -1.66
C LEU A 153 2.28 -4.65 -1.52
N SER A 154 2.15 -5.29 -0.35
CA SER A 154 2.64 -6.66 -0.10
C SER A 154 1.84 -7.74 -0.84
N ASN A 155 0.69 -7.37 -1.42
CA ASN A 155 -0.15 -8.30 -2.16
C ASN A 155 0.63 -9.02 -3.29
N PRO A 156 0.61 -10.37 -3.35
CA PRO A 156 1.34 -11.14 -4.36
C PRO A 156 0.87 -10.90 -5.81
N ALA A 157 -0.28 -10.22 -6.00
CA ALA A 157 -0.72 -9.75 -7.31
C ALA A 157 0.19 -8.65 -7.89
N MET A 158 0.95 -7.95 -7.04
CA MET A 158 1.86 -6.88 -7.44
C MET A 158 3.07 -7.44 -8.22
N ARG A 159 3.39 -6.80 -9.34
CA ARG A 159 4.46 -7.18 -10.27
C ARG A 159 5.25 -5.97 -10.72
N THR A 160 6.42 -6.21 -11.31
CA THR A 160 7.35 -5.16 -11.75
C THR A 160 6.68 -4.06 -12.58
N ARG A 161 5.70 -4.39 -13.45
CA ARG A 161 4.93 -3.38 -14.22
C ARG A 161 4.12 -2.42 -13.34
N HIS A 162 3.51 -2.92 -12.27
CA HIS A 162 2.71 -2.14 -11.32
C HIS A 162 3.60 -1.26 -10.46
N TRP A 163 4.75 -1.78 -10.05
CA TRP A 163 5.77 -1.01 -9.33
C TRP A 163 6.39 0.11 -10.18
N LYS A 164 6.62 -0.13 -11.48
CA LYS A 164 7.03 0.93 -12.42
C LYS A 164 5.95 2.00 -12.59
N GLN A 165 4.67 1.64 -12.50
CA GLN A 165 3.58 2.60 -12.50
C GLN A 165 3.55 3.41 -11.20
N LEU A 166 3.72 2.75 -10.04
CA LEU A 166 3.77 3.38 -8.73
C LEU A 166 4.87 4.44 -8.67
N VAL A 167 6.11 4.07 -9.00
CA VAL A 167 7.25 4.99 -8.94
C VAL A 167 7.07 6.21 -9.86
N ARG A 168 6.38 6.04 -10.99
CA ARG A 168 6.06 7.15 -11.89
C ARG A 168 5.07 8.13 -11.28
N VAL A 169 4.05 7.64 -10.59
CA VAL A 169 3.06 8.48 -9.91
C VAL A 169 3.72 9.22 -8.75
N THR A 170 4.53 8.51 -7.99
CA THR A 170 5.20 9.03 -6.80
C THR A 170 6.41 9.92 -7.13
N GLY A 171 6.81 10.02 -8.40
CA GLY A 171 7.95 10.84 -8.84
C GLY A 171 9.31 10.35 -8.36
N GLY A 172 9.40 9.12 -7.84
CA GLY A 172 10.64 8.56 -7.29
C GLY A 172 11.65 8.21 -8.39
N ALA A 173 12.93 8.45 -8.14
CA ALA A 173 14.03 8.08 -9.05
C ALA A 173 14.49 6.61 -8.89
N VAL A 174 13.66 5.74 -8.30
CA VAL A 174 14.04 4.35 -8.01
C VAL A 174 13.88 3.49 -9.27
N GLN A 175 14.98 2.94 -9.77
CA GLN A 175 14.92 1.93 -10.84
C GLN A 175 14.31 0.64 -10.29
N VAL A 176 13.10 0.33 -10.76
CA VAL A 176 12.33 -0.84 -10.31
C VAL A 176 12.64 -2.05 -11.18
N ASP A 177 13.48 -2.93 -10.63
CA ASP A 177 13.73 -4.28 -11.09
C ASP A 177 13.29 -5.28 -10.02
N ASN A 178 13.10 -6.56 -10.40
CA ASN A 178 12.65 -7.60 -9.47
C ASN A 178 13.64 -7.79 -8.30
N ASP A 179 14.93 -7.59 -8.57
CA ASP A 179 16.00 -7.71 -7.60
C ASP A 179 16.17 -6.46 -6.73
N THR A 180 15.93 -5.25 -7.28
CA THR A 180 15.92 -4.03 -6.47
C THR A 180 14.72 -4.04 -5.52
N LEU A 181 13.55 -4.51 -5.97
CA LEU A 181 12.37 -4.65 -5.12
C LEU A 181 12.59 -5.57 -3.90
N LYS A 182 13.34 -6.66 -4.07
CA LYS A 182 13.68 -7.62 -3.00
C LYS A 182 14.75 -7.10 -2.01
N ARG A 183 15.56 -6.14 -2.45
CA ARG A 183 16.60 -5.49 -1.63
C ARG A 183 16.12 -4.20 -0.97
N MET A 184 15.05 -3.62 -1.50
CA MET A 184 14.48 -2.37 -1.04
C MET A 184 14.20 -2.40 0.47
N THR A 185 14.60 -1.34 1.14
CA THR A 185 14.41 -1.18 2.59
C THR A 185 13.13 -0.41 2.89
N LEU A 186 12.64 -0.48 4.13
CA LEU A 186 11.49 0.32 4.54
C LEU A 186 11.78 1.83 4.40
N GLY A 187 13.00 2.27 4.74
CA GLY A 187 13.38 3.67 4.62
C GLY A 187 13.26 4.21 3.19
N GLU A 188 13.72 3.43 2.21
CA GLU A 188 13.56 3.76 0.79
C GLU A 188 12.09 3.74 0.34
N LEU A 189 11.24 2.92 0.97
CA LEU A 189 9.82 2.86 0.66
C LEU A 189 9.06 4.07 1.24
N LEU A 190 9.41 4.47 2.46
CA LEU A 190 8.86 5.67 3.10
C LEU A 190 9.33 6.96 2.42
N SER A 191 10.57 7.00 1.91
CA SER A 191 11.09 8.19 1.21
C SER A 191 10.40 8.47 -0.11
N LEU A 192 9.70 7.49 -0.69
CA LEU A 192 8.83 7.72 -1.82
C LEU A 192 7.65 8.64 -1.46
N GLY A 193 7.25 8.74 -0.19
CA GLY A 193 6.16 9.64 0.19
C GLY A 193 4.78 9.08 -0.20
N LEU A 194 4.56 7.79 0.05
CA LEU A 194 3.33 7.07 -0.26
C LEU A 194 2.07 7.72 0.35
N GLN A 195 2.21 8.38 1.50
CA GLN A 195 1.13 9.07 2.20
C GLN A 195 0.49 10.20 1.38
N LYS A 196 1.22 10.80 0.41
CA LYS A 196 0.68 11.86 -0.46
C LYS A 196 -0.15 11.31 -1.61
N HIS A 197 -0.01 10.02 -1.93
CA HIS A 197 -0.60 9.36 -3.11
C HIS A 197 -1.41 8.12 -2.74
N VAL A 198 -2.12 8.15 -1.60
CA VAL A 198 -2.90 7.03 -1.04
C VAL A 198 -3.85 6.42 -2.07
N ASP A 199 -4.63 7.26 -2.75
CA ASP A 199 -5.66 6.81 -3.70
C ASP A 199 -5.06 6.16 -4.94
N ASP A 200 -3.97 6.74 -5.46
CA ASP A 200 -3.27 6.20 -6.62
C ASP A 200 -2.64 4.84 -6.31
N VAL A 201 -2.00 4.72 -5.14
CA VAL A 201 -1.42 3.45 -4.67
C VAL A 201 -2.51 2.37 -4.59
N ARG A 202 -3.64 2.70 -3.96
CA ARG A 202 -4.78 1.78 -3.82
C ARG A 202 -5.34 1.39 -5.20
N ALA A 203 -5.47 2.32 -6.12
CA ALA A 203 -5.95 2.05 -7.48
C ALA A 203 -5.01 1.10 -8.25
N ILE A 204 -3.69 1.27 -8.11
CA ILE A 204 -2.69 0.39 -8.73
C ILE A 204 -2.78 -1.03 -8.15
N VAL A 205 -2.89 -1.17 -6.83
CA VAL A 205 -3.05 -2.48 -6.17
C VAL A 205 -4.33 -3.17 -6.64
N GLN A 206 -5.45 -2.46 -6.72
CA GLN A 206 -6.70 -3.02 -7.22
C GLN A 206 -6.61 -3.46 -8.69
N ARG A 207 -5.90 -2.68 -9.52
CA ARG A 207 -5.59 -3.09 -10.90
C ARG A 207 -4.75 -4.36 -10.94
N ALA A 208 -3.75 -4.47 -10.07
CA ALA A 208 -2.90 -5.66 -9.99
C ALA A 208 -3.70 -6.92 -9.63
N VAL A 209 -4.65 -6.82 -8.70
CA VAL A 209 -5.55 -7.93 -8.34
C VAL A 209 -6.42 -8.35 -9.53
N LYS A 210 -7.00 -7.38 -10.26
CA LYS A 210 -7.81 -7.66 -11.46
C LYS A 210 -6.99 -8.33 -12.55
N ASP A 211 -5.77 -7.83 -12.81
CA ASP A 211 -4.85 -8.44 -13.77
C ASP A 211 -4.53 -9.89 -13.40
N LEU A 212 -4.30 -10.19 -12.11
CA LEU A 212 -4.01 -11.55 -11.67
C LEU A 212 -5.18 -12.50 -11.96
N ILE A 213 -6.42 -12.03 -11.82
CA ILE A 213 -7.62 -12.81 -12.16
C ILE A 213 -7.66 -13.10 -13.66
N ILE A 214 -7.39 -12.10 -14.49
CA ILE A 214 -7.35 -12.24 -15.95
C ILE A 214 -6.27 -13.26 -16.34
N GLU A 215 -5.07 -13.15 -15.79
CA GLU A 215 -3.98 -14.08 -16.09
C GLU A 215 -4.27 -15.51 -15.65
N LYS A 216 -4.94 -15.71 -14.51
CA LYS A 216 -5.43 -17.04 -14.11
C LYS A 216 -6.42 -17.60 -15.13
N SER A 217 -7.38 -16.79 -15.58
CA SER A 217 -8.36 -17.22 -16.59
C SER A 217 -7.70 -17.59 -17.93
N LEU A 218 -6.70 -16.80 -18.36
CA LEU A 218 -5.95 -17.06 -19.60
C LEU A 218 -5.17 -18.37 -19.51
N LYS A 219 -4.52 -18.65 -18.37
CA LYS A 219 -3.86 -19.95 -18.13
C LYS A 219 -4.83 -21.12 -18.20
N THR A 220 -6.01 -20.99 -17.60
CA THR A 220 -7.05 -22.03 -17.71
C THR A 220 -7.49 -22.25 -19.15
N TYR A 221 -7.65 -21.17 -19.94
CA TYR A 221 -7.96 -21.32 -21.37
C TYR A 221 -6.85 -22.02 -22.14
N GLU A 222 -5.59 -21.65 -21.89
CA GLU A 222 -4.42 -22.28 -22.49
C GLU A 222 -4.39 -23.79 -22.18
N GLU A 223 -4.58 -24.19 -20.91
CA GLU A 223 -4.67 -25.59 -20.49
C GLU A 223 -5.83 -26.34 -21.18
N VAL A 224 -6.99 -25.71 -21.31
CA VAL A 224 -8.14 -26.29 -22.04
C VAL A 224 -7.85 -26.46 -23.53
N TRP A 225 -7.16 -25.52 -24.16
CA TRP A 225 -6.79 -25.64 -25.57
C TRP A 225 -5.69 -26.69 -25.80
N LEU A 226 -4.70 -26.78 -24.91
CA LEU A 226 -3.64 -27.78 -24.97
C LEU A 226 -4.15 -29.21 -24.71
N SER A 227 -5.18 -29.37 -23.87
CA SER A 227 -5.79 -30.67 -23.58
C SER A 227 -6.79 -31.14 -24.64
N LYS A 228 -7.18 -30.28 -25.59
CA LYS A 228 -8.09 -30.67 -26.67
C LYS A 228 -7.37 -31.48 -27.74
N ILE A 229 -7.81 -32.72 -27.89
CA ILE A 229 -7.43 -33.58 -29.00
C ILE A 229 -8.51 -33.48 -30.08
N PHE A 230 -8.13 -33.06 -31.28
CA PHE A 230 -9.04 -32.99 -32.42
C PHE A 230 -8.96 -34.28 -33.22
N GLU A 231 -10.08 -35.00 -33.31
CA GLU A 231 -10.21 -36.14 -34.20
C GLU A 231 -10.48 -35.66 -35.63
N LEU A 232 -9.55 -35.96 -36.53
CA LEU A 232 -9.73 -35.67 -37.95
C LEU A 232 -10.51 -36.81 -38.60
N ARG A 233 -11.71 -36.50 -39.12
CA ARG A 233 -12.46 -37.44 -39.97
C ARG A 233 -12.35 -37.06 -41.43
N GLU A 234 -12.32 -38.08 -42.28
CA GLU A 234 -12.28 -37.92 -43.73
C GLU A 234 -13.56 -37.22 -44.22
N HIS A 235 -13.40 -36.11 -44.94
CA HIS A 235 -14.52 -35.39 -45.49
C HIS A 235 -15.03 -36.10 -46.76
N VAL A 236 -16.07 -36.91 -46.62
CA VAL A 236 -16.77 -37.49 -47.77
C VAL A 236 -17.56 -36.38 -48.47
N ARG A 237 -17.08 -35.98 -49.66
CA ARG A 237 -17.84 -35.10 -50.55
C ARG A 237 -19.06 -35.87 -51.03
N ASN A 238 -20.23 -35.53 -50.51
CA ASN A 238 -21.49 -36.20 -50.84
C ASN A 238 -21.78 -36.08 -52.35
N LYS A 239 -21.47 -37.13 -53.12
CA LYS A 239 -21.85 -37.28 -54.53
C LYS A 239 -23.23 -37.94 -54.58
N MET A 240 -24.25 -37.23 -54.12
CA MET A 240 -25.62 -37.63 -54.35
C MET A 240 -26.35 -36.43 -54.94
N LEU A 241 -26.40 -36.40 -56.28
CA LEU A 241 -27.41 -35.79 -57.17
C LEU A 241 -26.93 -35.94 -58.64
N ALA A 242 -26.64 -37.17 -59.10
CA ALA A 242 -26.31 -37.40 -60.53
C ALA A 242 -26.72 -38.80 -61.05
N ALA A 243 -27.58 -39.52 -60.34
CA ALA A 243 -28.08 -40.82 -60.78
C ALA A 243 -29.55 -40.97 -60.37
N THR A 244 -30.42 -40.18 -61.01
CA THR A 244 -31.86 -40.46 -61.00
C THR A 244 -32.42 -40.10 -62.37
N GLU A 245 -31.86 -40.70 -63.42
CA GLU A 245 -32.55 -40.85 -64.70
C GLU A 245 -32.17 -42.22 -65.27
N LYS A 246 -33.21 -43.03 -65.56
CA LYS A 246 -33.18 -44.41 -66.08
C LYS A 246 -32.94 -45.44 -64.95
N THR A 247 -33.89 -46.29 -64.54
CA THR A 247 -34.85 -47.07 -65.34
C THR A 247 -35.89 -47.67 -64.39
N MET A 248 -37.17 -47.52 -64.71
CA MET A 248 -38.29 -48.27 -64.13
C MET A 248 -38.18 -49.76 -64.47
N THR A 249 -38.52 -50.66 -63.54
CA THR A 249 -39.53 -51.75 -63.67
C THR A 249 -39.23 -52.89 -62.69
N GLY A 250 -40.25 -53.33 -61.94
CA GLY A 250 -40.27 -54.67 -61.32
C GLY A 250 -40.78 -54.68 -59.88
N GLU A 251 -42.08 -54.88 -59.73
CA GLU A 251 -42.83 -55.05 -58.48
C GLU A 251 -42.35 -56.24 -57.63
N THR A 252 -42.40 -56.11 -56.31
CA THR A 252 -43.13 -57.05 -55.42
C THR A 252 -43.41 -56.39 -54.07
N VAL A 253 -44.69 -56.44 -53.70
CA VAL A 253 -45.35 -55.95 -52.47
C VAL A 253 -44.98 -56.83 -51.27
N GLY A 254 -44.91 -56.25 -50.07
CA GLY A 254 -44.81 -56.99 -48.81
C GLY A 254 -44.69 -56.10 -47.57
N ASP A 255 -45.85 -55.63 -47.10
CA ASP A 255 -46.20 -55.06 -45.79
C ASP A 255 -45.13 -54.59 -44.79
N ALA A 256 -45.26 -53.30 -44.44
CA ALA A 256 -44.78 -52.73 -43.19
C ALA A 256 -45.91 -52.72 -42.16
N GLN A 257 -45.72 -53.39 -41.01
CA GLN A 257 -46.45 -53.07 -39.79
C GLN A 257 -45.48 -52.51 -38.75
N SER A 258 -45.89 -51.33 -38.29
CA SER A 258 -45.39 -50.49 -37.21
C SER A 258 -45.56 -51.11 -35.83
N GLU A 259 -44.57 -51.00 -34.95
CA GLU A 259 -44.79 -50.86 -33.50
C GLU A 259 -43.70 -49.97 -32.89
N THR A 260 -44.07 -48.73 -32.57
CA THR A 260 -43.39 -47.89 -31.57
C THR A 260 -44.15 -48.04 -30.26
N SER A 261 -43.51 -48.61 -29.24
CA SER A 261 -44.06 -48.67 -27.89
C SER A 261 -43.41 -47.61 -27.02
N GLU A 262 -44.26 -46.69 -26.55
CA GLU A 262 -43.99 -45.72 -25.50
C GLU A 262 -43.67 -46.39 -24.16
N SER A 263 -42.85 -45.72 -23.36
CA SER A 263 -42.95 -45.83 -21.90
C SER A 263 -42.52 -44.50 -21.28
N ALA A 264 -43.52 -43.74 -20.85
CA ALA A 264 -43.39 -42.64 -19.91
C ALA A 264 -44.01 -43.07 -18.58
N SER A 265 -43.30 -42.85 -17.48
CA SER A 265 -43.89 -42.72 -16.14
C SER A 265 -43.13 -41.66 -15.34
N HIS A 266 -43.82 -40.55 -15.10
CA HIS A 266 -44.21 -40.04 -13.78
C HIS A 266 -43.24 -39.05 -13.11
N GLN A 267 -43.64 -37.77 -13.10
CA GLN A 267 -43.81 -37.00 -11.86
C GLN A 267 -44.62 -35.70 -12.11
N GLN A 268 -45.83 -35.66 -11.52
CA GLN A 268 -46.50 -34.42 -11.07
C GLN A 268 -45.61 -33.80 -9.96
N GLY A 269 -45.46 -32.49 -9.75
CA GLY A 269 -46.28 -31.34 -10.06
C GLY A 269 -46.53 -30.59 -8.76
N THR A 270 -46.04 -29.36 -8.60
CA THR A 270 -46.65 -28.31 -7.76
C THR A 270 -46.14 -26.93 -8.20
N ALA A 271 -47.05 -25.99 -8.26
CA ALA A 271 -46.89 -24.62 -8.72
C ALA A 271 -46.95 -23.62 -7.55
N ALA A 272 -46.22 -22.51 -7.63
CA ALA A 272 -46.67 -21.19 -7.17
C ALA A 272 -45.72 -20.06 -7.62
N SER A 273 -46.26 -19.20 -8.49
CA SER A 273 -46.08 -17.75 -8.69
C SER A 273 -44.92 -16.98 -8.03
N ARG A 274 -44.18 -16.20 -8.83
CA ARG A 274 -44.36 -14.72 -9.02
C ARG A 274 -43.05 -14.01 -9.42
N SER A 275 -43.23 -13.02 -10.31
CA SER A 275 -42.39 -11.84 -10.60
C SER A 275 -41.39 -11.93 -11.75
N GLN A 276 -41.78 -11.27 -12.83
CA GLN A 276 -41.01 -10.89 -14.01
C GLN A 276 -39.99 -9.79 -13.65
N ASN A 277 -38.74 -9.96 -14.09
CA ASN A 277 -37.95 -9.01 -14.87
C ASN A 277 -36.48 -9.44 -14.87
N ARG A 278 -36.08 -10.14 -15.94
CA ARG A 278 -34.67 -10.40 -16.24
C ARG A 278 -34.45 -10.29 -17.75
N THR A 279 -33.81 -9.20 -18.16
CA THR A 279 -33.21 -9.03 -19.48
C THR A 279 -31.95 -9.90 -19.55
N THR A 280 -32.00 -10.99 -20.31
CA THR A 280 -30.80 -11.67 -20.82
C THR A 280 -31.07 -12.08 -22.26
N SER A 281 -30.44 -11.37 -23.20
CA SER A 281 -30.36 -11.73 -24.61
C SER A 281 -29.53 -13.01 -24.76
N ARG A 282 -30.24 -14.13 -25.00
CA ARG A 282 -29.65 -15.43 -25.32
C ARG A 282 -29.85 -15.67 -26.81
N VAL A 283 -28.77 -15.60 -27.58
CA VAL A 283 -28.75 -15.95 -29.01
C VAL A 283 -28.69 -17.46 -29.11
N SER A 284 -29.78 -18.07 -29.56
CA SER A 284 -29.86 -19.49 -29.93
C SER A 284 -29.64 -19.64 -31.42
N ASN A 285 -28.70 -20.51 -31.76
CA ASN A 285 -28.27 -20.86 -33.10
C ASN A 285 -29.25 -21.91 -33.66
N GLN A 286 -30.00 -21.58 -34.72
CA GLN A 286 -30.64 -22.57 -35.59
C GLN A 286 -29.87 -22.60 -36.91
N SER A 287 -29.26 -23.75 -37.19
CA SER A 287 -28.84 -24.17 -38.53
C SER A 287 -30.10 -24.55 -39.31
N SER A 288 -30.31 -24.04 -40.52
CA SER A 288 -30.02 -24.69 -41.83
C SER A 288 -30.94 -23.96 -42.84
N GLN A 289 -30.66 -23.68 -44.12
CA GLN A 289 -29.82 -24.27 -45.15
C GLN A 289 -29.74 -23.26 -46.32
N SER A 290 -28.58 -23.05 -46.94
CA SER A 290 -28.48 -22.92 -48.42
C SER A 290 -27.02 -23.03 -48.88
N ARG A 291 -26.87 -23.58 -50.08
CA ARG A 291 -25.68 -24.22 -50.65
C ARG A 291 -24.65 -23.24 -51.27
N THR A 292 -23.38 -23.48 -50.92
CA THR A 292 -22.15 -23.48 -51.77
C THR A 292 -21.79 -22.30 -52.69
N ARG A 293 -20.62 -21.69 -52.45
CA ARG A 293 -19.45 -21.73 -53.38
C ARG A 293 -18.14 -21.34 -52.67
N ARG A 294 -17.03 -21.87 -53.19
CA ARG A 294 -15.67 -21.89 -52.61
C ARG A 294 -14.86 -20.61 -52.86
N THR A 295 -13.95 -20.36 -51.91
CA THR A 295 -12.56 -19.82 -52.01
C THR A 295 -12.33 -18.34 -52.32
N SER A 296 -11.82 -17.61 -51.32
CA SER A 296 -10.77 -16.58 -51.47
C SER A 296 -10.12 -16.31 -50.10
N VAL A 297 -8.80 -16.18 -50.06
CA VAL A 297 -7.96 -16.02 -48.84
C VAL A 297 -8.02 -14.58 -48.27
N SER A 298 -9.12 -13.85 -48.50
CA SER A 298 -9.24 -12.42 -48.22
C SER A 298 -10.12 -12.08 -47.02
N SER A 299 -10.25 -12.99 -46.05
CA SER A 299 -11.10 -12.77 -44.86
C SER A 299 -10.38 -13.04 -43.54
N LEU A 300 -9.06 -12.80 -43.50
CA LEU A 300 -8.35 -12.68 -42.23
C LEU A 300 -8.47 -11.24 -41.71
N PRO A 301 -8.74 -11.02 -40.40
CA PRO A 301 -8.72 -9.70 -39.81
C PRO A 301 -7.32 -9.08 -39.95
N GLN A 302 -7.28 -7.77 -40.24
CA GLN A 302 -6.07 -6.98 -40.54
C GLN A 302 -4.95 -7.04 -39.46
N SER A 303 -5.24 -7.57 -38.26
CA SER A 303 -4.30 -7.65 -37.14
C SER A 303 -3.25 -8.76 -37.25
N LEU A 304 -3.37 -9.68 -38.22
CA LEU A 304 -2.44 -10.82 -38.38
C LEU A 304 -1.47 -10.69 -39.56
N VAL A 305 -1.52 -9.61 -40.34
CA VAL A 305 -0.65 -9.41 -41.51
C VAL A 305 0.74 -8.86 -41.12
N LEU A 306 0.91 -8.29 -39.92
CA LEU A 306 2.14 -7.57 -39.54
C LEU A 306 3.17 -8.39 -38.74
N ILE A 307 3.04 -9.71 -38.64
CA ILE A 307 4.00 -10.56 -37.90
C ILE A 307 5.04 -11.22 -38.84
N GLY A 308 4.90 -11.06 -40.17
CA GLY A 308 5.73 -11.76 -41.16
C GLY A 308 6.97 -11.03 -41.69
N GLU A 309 7.15 -9.72 -41.44
CA GLU A 309 8.25 -8.94 -42.03
C GLU A 309 9.42 -8.71 -41.07
N VAL A 310 10.07 -9.79 -40.64
CA VAL A 310 11.47 -9.72 -40.18
C VAL A 310 12.25 -10.83 -40.89
N CYS A 311 12.55 -10.59 -42.17
CA CYS A 311 13.49 -11.41 -42.93
C CYS A 311 14.92 -11.10 -42.48
N ILE A 312 15.61 -12.12 -41.99
CA ILE A 312 17.07 -12.22 -41.90
C ILE A 312 17.59 -12.53 -43.31
N PRO A 313 18.55 -11.79 -43.89
CA PRO A 313 19.24 -12.25 -45.09
C PRO A 313 20.36 -13.22 -44.74
N ILE A 314 20.54 -14.16 -45.66
CA ILE A 314 21.44 -15.33 -45.72
C ILE A 314 22.87 -15.05 -45.25
#